data_AF-A0A0P0GPQ8-F1
#
_entry.id   AF-A0A0P0GPQ8-F1
#
_cell.length_a   1.000
_cell.length_b   1.000
_cell.length_c   1.000
_cell.angle_alpha   90.00
_cell.angle_beta   90.00
_cell.angle_gamma   90.00
#
_symmetry.space_group_name_H-M   'P 1'
#
loop_
_entity.id
_entity.type
_entity.pdbx_description
1 polymer ?
#
loop_
_entity_poly.entity_id
_entity_poly.type
_entity_poly.pdbx_seq_one_letter_code
_entity_poly.pdbx_strand_id
1 'polypeptide(L)' 'MAAEKGVTSAQLALSWILAQSENIIPIPGTKRMKYLEENVRAVDVDLSVQDMADIEKLLQKYPNVGNRYNEHEFKFVNK' A
#
# COMPACT_ATOMS: atom_id res chain seq x y z
N MET A 1 11.29 -8.98 -3.01
CA MET A 1 10.21 -9.02 -2.00
C MET A 1 8.85 -9.51 -2.55
N ALA A 2 8.04 -8.72 -3.27
CA ALA A 2 6.70 -9.20 -3.72
C ALA A 2 6.78 -10.49 -4.55
N ALA A 3 7.71 -10.53 -5.53
CA ALA A 3 7.96 -11.72 -6.34
C ALA A 3 8.47 -12.93 -5.53
N GLU A 4 9.28 -12.71 -4.49
CA GLU A 4 9.76 -13.78 -3.60
C GLU A 4 8.62 -14.42 -2.79
N LYS A 5 7.58 -13.62 -2.47
CA LYS A 5 6.36 -14.08 -1.80
C LYS A 5 5.27 -14.58 -2.77
N GLY A 6 5.49 -14.48 -4.08
CA GLY A 6 4.49 -14.87 -5.08
C GLY A 6 3.22 -13.99 -5.08
N VAL A 7 3.32 -12.76 -4.56
CA VAL A 7 2.20 -11.80 -4.49
C VAL A 7 2.44 -10.60 -5.41
N THR A 8 1.38 -9.85 -5.71
CA THR A 8 1.53 -8.60 -6.46
C THR A 8 2.06 -7.47 -5.58
N SER A 9 2.63 -6.43 -6.19
CA SER A 9 3.07 -5.24 -5.45
C SER A 9 1.90 -4.54 -4.74
N ALA A 10 0.69 -4.58 -5.31
CA ALA A 10 -0.49 -4.00 -4.66
C ALA A 10 -0.88 -4.79 -3.42
N GLN A 11 -0.81 -6.13 -3.48
CA GLN A 11 -1.05 -6.99 -2.33
C GLN A 11 -0.03 -6.75 -1.22
N LEU A 12 1.27 -6.70 -1.55
CA LEU A 12 2.32 -6.40 -0.58
C LEU A 12 2.12 -5.03 0.08
N ALA A 13 1.73 -4.01 -0.68
CA ALA A 13 1.49 -2.67 -0.14
C ALA A 13 0.27 -2.65 0.79
N LEU A 14 -0.83 -3.29 0.40
CA LEU A 14 -2.05 -3.35 1.20
C LEU A 14 -1.86 -4.18 2.47
N SER A 15 -1.15 -5.31 2.40
CA SER A 15 -0.85 -6.12 3.59
C SER A 15 0.04 -5.39 4.58
N TRP A 16 1.00 -4.59 4.09
CA TRP A 16 1.81 -3.73 4.95
C TRP A 16 0.97 -2.67 5.67
N ILE A 17 0.00 -2.04 4.97
CA ILE A 17 -0.93 -1.07 5.58
C ILE A 17 -1.77 -1.74 6.67
N LEU A 18 -2.33 -2.91 6.38
CA LEU A 18 -3.15 -3.69 7.32
C LEU A 18 -2.33 -4.12 8.56
N ALA A 19 -1.05 -4.42 8.39
CA ALA A 19 -0.17 -4.82 9.49
C ALA A 19 0.21 -3.68 10.45
N GLN A 20 -0.03 -2.40 10.10
CA GLN A 20 0.34 -1.27 10.96
C GLN A 20 -0.54 -1.15 12.21
N SER A 21 -1.82 -1.52 12.12
CA SER A 21 -2.77 -1.45 13.24
C SER A 21 -4.08 -2.15 12.87
N GLU A 22 -4.69 -2.84 13.84
CA GLU A 22 -6.03 -3.42 13.69
C GLU A 22 -7.12 -2.36 13.43
N ASN A 23 -6.84 -1.08 13.72
CA ASN A 23 -7.76 0.03 13.50
C ASN A 23 -7.62 0.69 12.12
N ILE A 24 -6.79 0.15 11.23
CA ILE A 24 -6.61 0.68 9.87
C ILE A 24 -7.46 -0.14 8.89
N ILE A 25 -8.43 0.53 8.27
CA ILE A 25 -9.31 -0.06 7.26
C ILE A 25 -9.02 0.61 5.90
N PRO A 26 -8.16 0.02 5.06
CA PRO A 26 -7.86 0.60 3.75
C PRO A 26 -9.08 0.51 2.83
N ILE A 27 -9.32 1.58 2.07
CA ILE A 27 -10.43 1.68 1.09
C ILE A 27 -9.90 1.82 -0.35
N PRO A 28 -9.16 0.82 -0.87
CA PRO A 28 -8.56 0.93 -2.20
C PRO A 28 -9.64 0.93 -3.29
N GLY A 29 -9.70 2.02 -4.05
CA GLY A 29 -10.62 2.17 -5.18
C GLY A 29 -10.08 1.52 -6.46
N THR A 30 -10.93 0.80 -7.19
CA THR A 30 -10.64 0.30 -8.53
C THR A 30 -11.92 0.24 -9.37
N LYS A 31 -11.78 0.38 -10.69
CA LYS A 31 -12.88 0.18 -11.66
C LYS A 31 -12.90 -1.21 -12.29
N ARG A 32 -11.91 -2.07 -11.99
CA ARG A 32 -11.70 -3.36 -12.64
C ARG A 32 -11.80 -4.50 -11.63
N MET A 33 -12.66 -5.49 -11.93
CA MET A 33 -12.89 -6.65 -11.06
C MET A 33 -11.60 -7.40 -10.72
N LYS A 34 -10.73 -7.62 -11.71
CA LYS A 34 -9.42 -8.26 -11.49
C LYS A 34 -8.62 -7.62 -10.34
N TYR A 35 -8.61 -6.30 -10.23
CA TYR A 35 -7.87 -5.62 -9.16
C TYR A 35 -8.64 -5.58 -7.84
N LEU A 36 -9.97 -5.66 -7.88
CA LEU A 36 -10.74 -5.86 -6.66
C LEU A 36 -10.36 -7.20 -6.03
N GLU A 37 -10.36 -8.27 -6.81
CA GLU A 37 -9.95 -9.61 -6.36
C GLU A 37 -8.48 -9.62 -5.89
N GLU A 38 -7.59 -8.94 -6.62
CA GLU A 38 -6.19 -8.78 -6.22
C GLU A 38 -6.06 -8.07 -4.86
N ASN A 39 -6.76 -6.94 -4.66
CA ASN A 39 -6.73 -6.16 -3.44
C ASN A 39 -7.31 -6.94 -2.24
N VAL A 40 -8.39 -7.70 -2.45
CA VAL A 40 -9.03 -8.49 -1.39
C VAL A 40 -8.06 -9.56 -0.87
N ARG A 41 -7.34 -10.25 -1.76
CA ARG A 41 -6.35 -11.28 -1.38
C ARG A 41 -5.15 -10.73 -0.61
N ALA A 42 -5.00 -9.42 -0.45
CA ALA A 42 -3.94 -8.84 0.37
C ALA A 42 -4.10 -9.19 1.87
N VAL A 43 -5.32 -9.49 2.33
CA VAL A 43 -5.58 -9.88 3.73
C VAL A 43 -4.95 -11.22 4.11
N ASP A 44 -4.67 -12.07 3.11
CA ASP A 44 -4.09 -13.40 3.30
C ASP A 44 -2.54 -13.37 3.24
N VAL A 45 -1.93 -12.18 3.09
CA VAL A 45 -0.48 -12.04 2.95
C VAL A 45 0.17 -11.76 4.31
N ASP A 46 0.82 -12.78 4.85
CA ASP A 46 1.59 -12.64 6.08
C ASP A 46 2.97 -11.98 5.85
N LEU A 47 3.22 -10.93 6.63
CA LEU A 47 4.51 -10.25 6.69
C LEU A 47 5.23 -10.64 7.98
N SER A 48 6.40 -11.26 7.82
CA SER A 48 7.30 -11.56 8.94
C SER A 48 7.93 -10.27 9.48
N VAL A 49 8.54 -10.37 10.66
CA VAL A 49 9.33 -9.28 11.24
C VAL A 49 10.44 -8.82 10.30
N GLN A 50 11.05 -9.75 9.56
CA GLN A 50 12.08 -9.43 8.58
C GLN A 50 11.52 -8.67 7.38
N ASP A 51 10.35 -9.05 6.87
CA ASP A 51 9.68 -8.34 5.78
C ASP A 51 9.39 -6.89 6.18
N MET A 52 8.86 -6.69 7.40
CA MET A 52 8.59 -5.36 7.94
C MET A 52 9.86 -4.51 8.04
N ALA A 53 10.95 -5.10 8.54
CA ALA A 53 12.23 -4.41 8.63
C ALA A 53 12.81 -4.03 7.25
N ASP A 54 12.63 -4.87 6.24
CA ASP A 54 13.13 -4.61 4.90
C ASP A 54 12.26 -3.59 4.14
N ILE A 55 10.95 -3.58 4.37
CA ILE A 55 10.06 -2.52 3.86
C ILE A 55 10.46 -1.17 4.49
N GLU A 56 10.68 -1.13 5.80
CA GLU A 56 11.09 0.09 6.51
C GLU A 56 12.41 0.67 5.96
N LYS A 57 13.43 -0.18 5.77
CA LYS A 57 14.69 0.23 5.12
C LYS A 57 14.46 0.79 3.72
N LEU A 58 13.54 0.21 2.94
CA LEU A 58 13.23 0.65 1.60
C LEU A 58 12.55 2.02 1.60
N LEU A 59 11.61 2.25 2.52
CA LEU A 59 10.95 3.55 2.71
C LEU A 59 11.92 4.64 3.15
N GLN A 60 12.88 4.31 4.03
CA GLN A 60 13.95 5.24 4.43
C GLN A 60 14.89 5.58 3.27
N LYS A 61 15.20 4.60 2.41
CA LYS A 61 16.04 4.81 1.23
C LYS A 61 15.35 5.67 0.16
N TYR A 62 14.03 5.54 0.03
CA TYR A 62 13.21 6.25 -0.96
C TYR A 62 12.08 7.01 -0.25
N PRO A 63 12.40 8.14 0.42
CA PRO A 63 11.39 8.91 1.14
C PRO A 63 10.35 9.47 0.18
N ASN A 64 9.10 9.55 0.64
CA ASN A 64 8.04 10.19 -0.12
C ASN A 64 8.31 11.71 -0.16
N VAL A 65 8.50 12.25 -1.37
CA VAL A 65 8.85 13.65 -1.60
C VAL A 65 7.80 14.34 -2.47
N GLY A 66 7.49 15.58 -2.12
CA GLY A 66 6.47 16.38 -2.82
C GLY A 66 5.05 16.13 -2.33
N ASN A 67 4.11 16.83 -2.95
CA ASN A 67 2.70 16.77 -2.58
C ASN A 67 1.95 15.69 -3.36
N ARG A 68 0.92 15.10 -2.74
CA ARG A 68 0.00 14.16 -3.41
C ARG A 68 -0.75 14.80 -4.59
N TYR A 69 -1.10 16.07 -4.46
CA TYR A 69 -1.78 16.86 -5.48
C TYR A 69 -0.89 18.01 -5.94
N ASN A 70 -1.00 18.41 -7.19
CA ASN A 70 -0.34 19.63 -7.67
C ASN A 70 -1.12 20.90 -7.25
N GLU A 71 -0.53 22.08 -7.46
CA GLU A 71 -1.14 23.37 -7.05
C GLU A 71 -2.54 23.60 -7.65
N HIS A 72 -2.77 23.15 -8.88
CA HIS A 72 -4.05 23.30 -9.55
C HIS A 72 -5.11 22.36 -8.92
N GLU A 73 -4.75 21.11 -8.65
CA GLU A 73 -5.63 20.11 -8.03
C GLU A 73 -6.02 20.45 -6.59
N PHE A 74 -5.11 21.06 -5.82
CA PHE A 74 -5.38 21.48 -4.44
C PHE A 74 -6.55 22.47 -4.33
N LYS A 75 -6.81 23.28 -5.37
CA LYS A 75 -7.94 24.22 -5.40
C LYS A 75 -9.30 23.53 -5.26
N PHE A 76 -9.39 22.24 -5.57
CA PHE A 76 -10.63 21.46 -5.51
C PHE A 76 -10.79 20.65 -4.21
N VAL A 77 -9.72 20.51 -3.42
CA VAL A 77 -9.73 19.72 -2.17
C VAL A 77 -10.14 20.56 -0.96
N ASN A 78 -9.72 21.83 -0.90
CA ASN A 78 -9.97 22.73 0.24
C ASN A 78 -11.27 23.55 0.09
N LYS A 79 -12.33 22.96 -0.46
CA LYS A 79 -13.61 23.66 -0.63
C LYS A 79 -14.48 23.62 0.61
#